data_AF-A0A1F8QW96-F1
#
_entry.id   AF-A0A1F8QW96-F1
#
_cell.length_a   1.000
_cell.length_b   1.000
_cell.length_c   1.000
_cell.angle_alpha   90.00
_cell.angle_beta   90.00
_cell.angle_gamma   90.00
#
_symmetry.space_group_name_H-M   'P 1'
#
loop_
_entity.id
_entity.type
_entity.pdbx_description
1 polymer ?
#
loop_
_entity_poly.entity_id
_entity_poly.type
_entity_poly.pdbx_seq_one_letter_code
_entity_poly.pdbx_strand_id
1 'polypeptide(L)'
;MPSTIMFMRHLVNRGVMNPQGERLGKIRAIAVNIESGRIAYAVLNFAGFLNLPKLFAVPWELLSFSSHDLRFILDIPQATLASGLGFDTLEQVMAGANFAWLGDVYEYYSDKPDWEQKRQEQNRRDVDEARHRREAIMVAQSSQPQEGSR
;
A
#
# COMPACT_ATOMS: atom_id res chain seq x y z
N MET A 1 -13.26 -7.40 -13.80
CA MET A 1 -12.44 -6.18 -13.63
C MET A 1 -12.27 -5.97 -12.15
N PRO A 2 -11.06 -5.84 -11.57
CA PRO A 2 -11.00 -5.35 -10.20
C PRO A 2 -11.56 -3.92 -10.24
N SER A 3 -12.48 -3.61 -9.34
CA SER A 3 -13.13 -2.30 -9.30
C SER A 3 -12.08 -1.21 -9.06
N THR A 4 -11.93 -0.26 -9.99
CA THR A 4 -11.10 0.95 -9.86
C THR A 4 -11.58 1.85 -8.71
N ILE A 5 -12.81 1.64 -8.24
CA ILE A 5 -13.43 2.40 -7.15
C ILE A 5 -13.57 1.47 -5.95
N MET A 6 -13.03 1.90 -4.82
CA MET A 6 -13.16 1.22 -3.54
C MET A 6 -13.65 2.22 -2.49
N PHE A 7 -14.63 1.80 -1.68
CA PHE A 7 -15.07 2.62 -0.56
C PHE A 7 -13.94 2.80 0.45
N MET A 8 -13.80 4.00 1.03
CA MET A 8 -12.75 4.31 2.00
C MET A 8 -12.69 3.32 3.17
N ARG A 9 -13.84 2.85 3.65
CA ARG A 9 -13.95 1.82 4.69
C ARG A 9 -13.22 0.50 4.36
N HIS A 10 -13.06 0.18 3.07
CA HIS A 10 -12.34 -1.01 2.62
C HIS A 10 -10.82 -0.79 2.53
N LEU A 11 -10.38 0.48 2.47
CA LEU A 11 -8.97 0.87 2.51
C LEU A 11 -8.45 0.88 3.95
N VAL A 12 -9.31 1.26 4.90
CA VAL A 12 -9.03 1.13 6.34
C VAL A 12 -8.91 -0.35 6.73
N ASN A 13 -7.99 -0.66 7.65
CA ASN A 13 -7.55 -1.99 8.07
C ASN A 13 -6.84 -2.83 7.00
N ARG A 14 -6.62 -2.29 5.80
CA ARG A 14 -5.86 -2.98 4.76
C ARG A 14 -4.39 -3.09 5.16
N GLY A 15 -3.78 -4.24 4.88
CA GLY A 15 -2.38 -4.48 5.18
C GLY A 15 -1.45 -3.62 4.32
N VAL A 16 -0.32 -3.25 4.91
CA VAL A 16 0.79 -2.57 4.24
C VAL A 16 2.04 -3.44 4.36
N MET A 17 2.75 -3.63 3.26
CA MET A 17 4.04 -4.32 3.22
C MET A 17 5.06 -3.51 2.41
N ASN A 18 6.34 -3.87 2.47
CA ASN A 18 7.34 -3.36 1.55
C ASN A 18 7.56 -4.32 0.36
N PRO A 19 8.33 -3.92 -0.67
CA PRO A 19 8.63 -4.77 -1.82
C PRO A 19 9.36 -6.08 -1.48
N GLN A 20 10.00 -6.17 -0.31
CA GLN A 20 10.65 -7.39 0.20
C GLN A 20 9.64 -8.37 0.83
N GLY A 21 8.36 -8.01 0.88
CA GLY A 21 7.29 -8.82 1.46
C GLY A 21 7.16 -8.69 2.98
N GLU A 22 7.94 -7.80 3.61
CA GLU A 22 7.89 -7.57 5.05
C GLU A 22 6.61 -6.80 5.42
N ARG A 23 5.90 -7.27 6.45
CA ARG A 23 4.67 -6.62 6.91
C ARG A 23 5.02 -5.39 7.73
N LEU A 24 4.61 -4.23 7.24
CA LEU A 24 4.80 -2.97 7.93
C LEU A 24 3.63 -2.67 8.88
N GLY A 25 2.41 -3.04 8.51
CA GLY A 25 1.25 -2.81 9.38
C GLY A 25 -0.07 -2.76 8.65
N LYS A 26 -0.96 -1.87 9.09
CA LYS A 26 -2.28 -1.66 8.48
C LYS A 26 -2.63 -0.18 8.38
N ILE A 27 -3.41 0.20 7.38
CA ILE A 27 -4.00 1.54 7.30
C ILE A 27 -5.01 1.71 8.44
N ARG A 28 -4.77 2.70 9.30
CA ARG A 28 -5.63 3.03 10.44
C ARG A 28 -6.69 4.07 10.09
N ALA A 29 -6.30 5.07 9.31
CA ALA A 29 -7.16 6.18 8.90
C ALA A 29 -6.67 6.77 7.58
N ILE A 30 -7.51 7.58 6.94
CA ILE A 30 -7.17 8.35 5.74
C ILE A 30 -7.55 9.79 6.02
N ALA A 31 -6.60 10.72 5.86
CA ALA A 31 -6.82 12.15 6.01
C ALA A 31 -7.13 12.76 4.64
N VAL A 32 -8.20 13.55 4.58
CA VAL A 32 -8.63 14.25 3.36
C VAL A 32 -8.45 15.75 3.60
N ASN A 33 -7.84 16.43 2.63
CA ASN A 33 -7.84 17.88 2.59
C ASN A 33 -9.24 18.34 2.16
N ILE A 34 -9.95 19.02 3.05
CA ILE A 34 -11.35 19.41 2.85
C ILE A 34 -11.54 20.49 1.78
N GLU A 35 -10.53 21.30 1.51
CA GLU A 35 -10.60 22.38 0.51
C GLU A 35 -10.48 21.83 -0.91
N SER A 36 -9.56 20.89 -1.11
CA SER A 36 -9.32 20.26 -2.43
C SER A 36 -10.14 19.00 -2.67
N GLY A 37 -10.69 18.39 -1.61
CA GLY A 37 -11.34 17.08 -1.66
C GLY A 37 -10.38 15.91 -1.93
N ARG A 38 -9.06 16.14 -1.87
CA ARG A 38 -8.03 15.13 -2.16
C ARG A 38 -7.53 14.46 -0.89
N ILE A 39 -7.05 13.22 -1.02
CA ILE A 39 -6.37 12.53 0.08
C ILE A 39 -5.03 13.22 0.31
N ALA A 40 -4.74 13.61 1.55
CA ALA A 40 -3.47 14.21 1.93
C ALA A 40 -2.46 13.12 2.33
N TYR A 41 -2.87 12.23 3.24
CA TYR A 41 -2.05 11.11 3.69
C TYR A 41 -2.91 9.99 4.26
N ALA A 42 -2.37 8.78 4.32
CA ALA A 42 -2.91 7.69 5.10
C ALA A 42 -2.15 7.58 6.44
N VAL A 43 -2.83 7.10 7.47
CA VAL A 43 -2.18 6.79 8.75
C VAL A 43 -1.86 5.31 8.77
N LEU A 44 -0.58 4.96 8.77
CA LEU A 44 -0.10 3.60 8.97
C LEU A 44 -0.01 3.30 10.47
N ASN A 45 -0.68 2.25 10.92
CA ASN A 45 -0.42 1.64 12.22
C ASN A 45 0.64 0.55 12.04
N PHE A 46 1.87 0.87 12.46
CA PHE A 46 3.04 0.01 12.40
C PHE A 46 3.06 -0.98 13.57
N ALA A 47 3.18 -2.26 13.24
CA ALA A 47 3.18 -3.36 14.20
C ALA A 47 4.40 -4.28 14.00
N GLY A 48 5.58 -3.68 13.88
CA GLY A 48 6.87 -4.36 13.68
C GLY A 48 7.41 -5.01 14.95
N PHE A 49 6.90 -6.19 15.23
CA PHE A 49 7.50 -7.29 16.02
C PHE A 49 7.79 -7.14 17.52
N LEU A 50 8.16 -5.99 18.10
CA LEU A 50 8.54 -5.95 19.55
C LEU A 50 8.21 -4.64 20.31
N ASN A 51 7.62 -3.64 19.65
CA ASN A 51 7.29 -2.34 20.25
C ASN A 51 5.77 -2.10 20.35
N LEU A 52 5.38 -1.13 21.18
CA LEU A 52 4.03 -0.56 21.19
C LEU A 52 3.63 -0.12 19.77
N PRO A 53 2.35 -0.26 19.39
CA PRO A 53 1.88 0.16 18.07
C PRO A 53 2.16 1.65 17.88
N LYS A 54 2.81 1.99 16.77
CA LYS A 54 3.14 3.38 16.40
C LYS A 54 2.34 3.78 15.16
N LEU A 55 1.88 5.02 15.14
CA LEU A 55 1.20 5.63 14.01
C LEU A 55 2.16 6.50 13.21
N PHE A 56 2.07 6.40 11.90
CA PHE A 56 2.86 7.17 10.96
C PHE A 56 1.94 7.81 9.91
N ALA A 57 2.10 9.10 9.66
CA ALA A 57 1.47 9.76 8.52
C ALA A 57 2.28 9.43 7.25
N VAL A 58 1.65 8.80 6.28
CA VAL A 58 2.26 8.35 5.03
C VAL A 58 1.58 9.08 3.88
N PRO A 59 2.30 9.92 3.13
CA PRO A 59 1.78 10.56 1.91
C PRO A 59 1.12 9.53 1.00
N TRP A 60 -0.05 9.87 0.47
CA TRP A 60 -0.86 8.92 -0.31
C TRP A 60 -0.11 8.45 -1.56
N GLU A 61 0.72 9.31 -2.12
CA GLU A 61 1.50 9.12 -3.34
C GLU A 61 2.55 8.01 -3.20
N LEU A 62 2.99 7.72 -1.97
CA LEU A 62 3.97 6.67 -1.67
C LEU A 62 3.36 5.27 -1.54
N LEU A 63 2.02 5.19 -1.47
CA LEU A 63 1.31 3.93 -1.35
C LEU A 63 0.89 3.43 -2.73
N SER A 64 1.34 2.23 -3.07
CA SER A 64 0.86 1.51 -4.26
C SER A 64 -0.09 0.39 -3.84
N PHE A 65 -1.19 0.17 -4.54
CA PHE A 65 -2.13 -0.90 -4.19
C PHE A 65 -1.88 -2.14 -5.07
N SER A 66 -1.40 -3.23 -4.47
CA SER A 66 -1.32 -4.54 -5.12
C SER A 66 -2.73 -5.13 -5.20
N SER A 67 -3.24 -5.26 -6.42
CA SER A 67 -4.54 -5.90 -6.68
C SER A 67 -4.50 -7.42 -6.50
N HIS A 68 -3.31 -8.02 -6.59
CA HIS A 68 -3.07 -9.45 -6.35
C HIS A 68 -3.15 -9.79 -4.85
N ASP A 69 -2.37 -9.08 -4.04
CA ASP A 69 -2.28 -9.35 -2.60
C ASP A 69 -3.34 -8.60 -1.80
N LEU A 70 -4.10 -7.74 -2.48
CA LEU A 70 -5.15 -6.92 -1.90
C LEU A 70 -4.60 -6.09 -0.74
N ARG A 71 -3.41 -5.48 -0.92
CA ARG A 71 -2.65 -4.77 0.12
C ARG A 71 -1.94 -3.56 -0.47
N PHE A 72 -1.55 -2.64 0.41
CA PHE A 72 -0.67 -1.55 0.03
C PHE A 72 0.79 -1.95 0.10
N ILE A 73 1.58 -1.41 -0.82
CA ILE A 73 3.02 -1.48 -0.88
C ILE A 73 3.56 -0.09 -0.53
N LEU A 74 4.47 -0.03 0.43
CA LEU A 74 5.23 1.15 0.81
C LEU A 74 6.72 0.79 0.76
N ASP A 75 7.45 1.42 -0.15
CA ASP A 75 8.87 1.11 -0.40
C ASP A 75 9.79 1.75 0.64
N ILE A 76 9.65 1.32 1.90
CA ILE A 76 10.47 1.72 3.04
C ILE A 76 10.92 0.45 3.78
N PRO A 77 12.21 0.34 4.16
CA PRO A 77 12.68 -0.72 5.03
C PRO A 77 11.93 -0.75 6.37
N GLN A 78 11.58 -1.94 6.87
CA GLN A 78 10.89 -2.06 8.16
C GLN A 78 11.67 -1.41 9.32
N ALA A 79 13.01 -1.47 9.28
CA ALA A 79 13.89 -0.88 10.28
C ALA A 79 13.72 0.65 10.42
N THR A 80 13.45 1.35 9.32
CA THR A 80 13.20 2.81 9.33
C THR A 80 11.97 3.17 10.13
N LEU A 81 10.90 2.36 10.03
CA LEU A 81 9.70 2.54 10.84
C LEU A 81 9.90 2.12 12.30
N ALA A 82 10.75 1.13 12.55
CA ALA A 82 11.05 0.68 13.91
C ALA A 82 11.79 1.75 14.72
N SER A 83 12.77 2.42 14.12
CA SER A 83 13.55 3.50 14.75
C SER A 83 12.83 4.85 14.78
N GLY A 84 11.78 5.03 13.96
CA GLY A 84 11.05 6.29 13.84
C GLY A 84 10.35 6.74 15.13
N LEU A 85 10.33 8.07 15.33
CA LEU A 85 9.51 8.77 16.31
C LEU A 85 8.08 8.87 15.76
N GLY A 86 7.32 7.78 15.89
CA GLY A 86 5.91 7.74 15.52
C GLY A 86 5.01 8.44 16.55
N PHE A 87 3.70 8.35 16.32
CA PHE A 87 2.67 8.87 17.21
C PHE A 87 1.89 7.75 17.89
N ASP A 88 1.30 8.00 19.06
CA ASP A 88 0.49 7.00 19.77
C ASP A 88 -1.01 7.11 19.41
N THR A 89 -1.47 8.31 19.05
CA THR A 89 -2.90 8.60 18.81
C THR A 89 -3.15 9.33 17.50
N LEU A 90 -4.36 9.19 16.95
CA LEU A 90 -4.77 9.93 15.75
C LEU A 90 -4.83 11.44 16.00
N GLU A 91 -5.13 11.87 17.22
CA GLU A 91 -5.12 13.27 17.61
C GLU A 91 -3.71 13.85 17.54
N GLN A 92 -2.71 13.12 18.04
CA GLN A 92 -1.30 13.49 17.90
C GLN A 92 -0.87 13.51 16.43
N VAL A 93 -1.34 12.58 15.60
CA VAL A 93 -1.08 12.61 14.15
C VAL A 93 -1.67 13.89 13.54
N MET A 94 -2.92 14.25 13.88
CA MET A 94 -3.57 15.46 13.35
C MET A 94 -2.90 16.76 13.83
N ALA A 95 -2.55 16.84 15.12
CA ALA A 95 -1.92 18.00 15.74
C ALA A 95 -0.43 18.14 15.36
N GLY A 96 0.26 17.01 15.24
CA GLY A 96 1.67 16.88 14.86
C GLY A 96 1.89 16.73 13.35
N ALA A 97 0.83 16.75 12.54
CA ALA A 97 0.92 16.81 11.08
C ALA A 97 1.54 18.11 10.55
N ASN A 98 2.13 18.93 11.41
CA ASN A 98 3.25 19.81 11.05
C ASN A 98 4.52 18.96 10.81
N PHE A 99 4.49 18.17 9.73
CA PHE A 99 5.59 17.76 8.87
C PHE A 99 6.96 17.31 9.44
N ALA A 100 7.23 17.19 10.74
CA ALA A 100 8.59 16.95 11.25
C ALA A 100 9.11 15.53 10.92
N TRP A 101 8.33 14.48 11.20
CA TRP A 101 8.62 13.11 10.71
C TRP A 101 8.41 13.00 9.19
N LEU A 102 7.46 13.79 8.68
CA LEU A 102 7.22 13.89 7.24
C LEU A 102 8.42 14.53 6.56
N GLY A 103 9.28 15.27 7.26
CA GLY A 103 10.48 15.93 6.75
C GLY A 103 11.51 14.90 6.35
N ASP A 104 11.84 13.95 7.21
CA ASP A 104 12.80 12.88 6.88
C ASP A 104 12.25 11.94 5.80
N VAL A 105 10.95 11.64 5.82
CA VAL A 105 10.30 10.81 4.78
C VAL A 105 10.16 11.59 3.48
N TYR A 106 9.72 12.85 3.52
CA TYR A 106 9.68 13.70 2.33
C TYR A 106 11.09 13.90 1.82
N GLU A 107 12.09 14.19 2.62
CA GLU A 107 13.48 14.36 2.16
C GLU A 107 14.00 13.07 1.50
N TYR A 108 13.71 11.91 2.09
CA TYR A 108 13.98 10.60 1.48
C TYR A 108 13.28 10.40 0.11
N TYR A 109 12.11 11.02 -0.12
CA TYR A 109 11.32 10.87 -1.35
C TYR A 109 11.33 12.08 -2.30
N SER A 110 11.75 13.27 -1.84
CA SER A 110 11.77 14.54 -2.59
C SER A 110 12.90 14.55 -3.62
N ASP A 111 13.91 13.72 -3.40
CA ASP A 111 15.03 13.52 -4.33
C ASP A 111 14.72 12.54 -5.48
N LYS A 112 13.48 12.01 -5.60
CA LYS A 112 13.13 11.04 -6.65
C LYS A 112 11.96 11.51 -7.52
N PRO A 113 12.22 12.09 -8.72
CA PRO A 113 11.19 12.50 -9.68
C PRO A 113 10.53 11.33 -10.43
N ASP A 114 10.83 10.08 -10.07
CA ASP A 114 10.61 8.90 -10.91
C ASP A 114 9.43 8.00 -10.47
N TRP A 115 8.72 8.36 -9.39
CA TRP A 115 7.67 7.49 -8.82
C TRP A 115 6.43 7.36 -9.72
N GLU A 116 6.14 8.37 -10.55
CA GLU A 116 5.05 8.30 -11.53
C GLU A 116 5.38 7.30 -12.65
N GLN A 117 6.64 7.23 -13.08
CA GLN A 117 7.11 6.27 -14.09
C GLN A 117 7.19 4.86 -13.51
N LYS A 118 7.75 4.70 -12.29
CA LYS A 118 7.79 3.40 -11.60
C LYS A 118 6.40 2.83 -11.34
N ARG A 119 5.40 3.68 -11.01
CA ARG A 119 4.00 3.25 -10.85
C ARG A 119 3.43 2.68 -12.15
N GLN A 120 3.70 3.32 -13.28
CA GLN A 120 3.22 2.85 -14.58
C GLN A 120 3.91 1.54 -15.00
N GLU A 121 5.21 1.43 -14.75
CA GLU A 121 6.01 0.22 -14.99
C GLU A 121 5.48 -0.96 -14.15
N GLN A 122 5.28 -0.77 -12.84
CA GLN A 122 4.78 -1.82 -11.94
C GLN A 122 3.34 -2.23 -12.29
N ASN A 123 2.46 -1.26 -12.56
CA ASN A 123 1.09 -1.58 -12.99
C ASN A 123 1.08 -2.38 -14.31
N ARG A 124 1.96 -2.07 -15.27
CA ARG A 124 2.09 -2.87 -16.50
C ARG A 124 2.50 -4.31 -16.18
N ARG A 125 3.53 -4.50 -15.34
CA ARG A 125 4.00 -5.83 -14.95
C ARG A 125 2.93 -6.66 -14.25
N ASP A 126 2.23 -6.07 -13.28
CA ASP A 126 1.16 -6.75 -12.56
C ASP A 126 0.03 -7.16 -13.52
N VAL A 127 -0.35 -6.29 -14.47
CA VAL A 127 -1.36 -6.60 -15.49
C VAL A 127 -0.90 -7.73 -16.42
N ASP A 128 0.36 -7.73 -16.82
CA ASP A 128 0.93 -8.74 -17.71
C ASP A 128 1.05 -10.10 -17.01
N GLU A 129 1.46 -10.14 -15.73
CA GLU A 129 1.48 -11.36 -14.93
C GLU A 129 0.07 -11.93 -14.73
N ALA A 130 -0.90 -11.08 -14.43
CA ALA A 130 -2.31 -11.48 -14.30
C ALA A 130 -2.86 -12.07 -15.61
N ARG A 131 -2.47 -11.49 -16.75
CA ARG A 131 -2.83 -12.00 -18.09
C ARG A 131 -2.25 -13.39 -18.33
N HIS A 132 -0.94 -13.55 -18.12
CA HIS A 132 -0.26 -14.83 -18.32
C HIS A 132 -0.80 -15.94 -17.42
N ARG A 133 -1.09 -15.62 -16.14
CA ARG A 133 -1.67 -16.61 -15.21
C ARG A 133 -3.07 -17.03 -15.65
N ARG A 134 -3.90 -16.11 -16.14
CA ARG A 134 -5.25 -16.41 -16.63
C ARG A 134 -5.22 -17.29 -17.88
N GLU A 135 -4.30 -17.01 -18.80
CA GLU A 135 -4.07 -17.84 -20.00
C GLU A 135 -3.65 -19.25 -19.61
N ALA A 136 -2.70 -19.39 -18.68
CA ALA A 136 -2.26 -20.70 -18.19
C ALA A 136 -3.40 -21.52 -17.55
N ILE A 137 -4.28 -20.87 -16.77
CA ILE A 137 -5.45 -21.52 -16.17
C ILE A 137 -6.45 -21.98 -17.25
N MET A 138 -6.73 -21.15 -18.26
CA MET A 138 -7.65 -21.52 -19.34
C MET A 138 -7.11 -22.68 -20.19
N VAL A 139 -5.80 -22.69 -20.47
CA VAL A 139 -5.14 -23.79 -21.20
C VAL A 139 -5.17 -25.09 -20.39
N ALA A 140 -4.93 -25.02 -19.08
CA ALA A 140 -5.00 -26.19 -18.21
C ALA A 140 -6.42 -26.77 -18.14
N GLN A 141 -7.45 -25.91 -18.15
CA GLN A 141 -8.86 -26.32 -18.11
C GLN A 141 -9.37 -26.87 -19.46
N SER A 142 -8.89 -26.35 -20.59
CA SER A 142 -9.25 -26.87 -21.92
C SER A 142 -8.55 -28.18 -22.27
N SER A 143 -7.49 -28.54 -21.55
CA SER A 143 -6.69 -29.75 -21.79
C SER A 143 -7.11 -30.94 -20.92
N GLN A 144 -8.07 -30.78 -19.99
CA GLN A 144 -8.62 -31.92 -19.25
C GLN A 144 -9.57 -32.74 -20.14
N PRO A 145 -9.33 -34.04 -20.35
CA PRO A 145 -10.22 -34.87 -21.14
C PRO A 145 -11.58 -35.01 -20.43
N GLN A 146 -12.67 -34.84 -21.16
CA GLN A 146 -14.00 -35.17 -20.65
C GLN A 146 -14.08 -36.68 -20.44
N GLU A 147 -13.87 -37.13 -19.21
CA GLU A 147 -14.14 -38.52 -18.83
C GLU A 147 -15.66 -38.76 -18.84
N GLY A 148 -16.09 -39.43 -19.90
CA GLY A 148 -17.03 -40.56 -19.83
C GLY A 148 -18.45 -40.26 -19.36
N SER A 149 -19.32 -39.95 -20.33
CA SER A 149 -20.73 -40.36 -20.24
C SER A 149 -20.84 -41.88 -20.11
N ARG A 150 -21.50 -42.36 -19.05
CA ARG A 150 -22.26 -43.62 -19.04
C ARG A 150 -23.43 -43.52 -18.08
#